data_AF-A0AA42B4R5-F1
#
_entry.id   AF-A0AA42B4R5-F1
#
_cell.length_a   1.000
_cell.length_b   1.000
_cell.length_c   1.000
_cell.angle_alpha   90.00
_cell.angle_beta   90.00
_cell.angle_gamma   90.00
#
_symmetry.space_group_name_H-M   'P 1'
#
loop_
_entity.id
_entity.type
_entity.pdbx_description
1 polymer ?
#
loop_
_entity_poly.entity_id
_entity_poly.type
_entity_poly.pdbx_seq_one_letter_code
_entity_poly.pdbx_strand_id
1 'polypeptide(L)'
;MPREATPVDIAKYHSDDYFAFLSSVNPESLSDGTRFNVSTDDCHVFEGLFPSFCRSFASCLKVWNIINDIVFGIVEFLTNHERVLYVDIDVHHRDGVEQAFFTVDRFMTVSFHKYMAYFPRTGKLMDIGLFRPIIGIIMEVYRPQAVVLECCFNLSIDGHAYFLEYLRSINVSLMWYETAVAVGKEISDDLPEVNKYMEYFCLDNVLHFEKSRIENENSPEKFGETKTFLLERLSKINHAPSV
;
A
#
# COMPACT_ATOMS: atom_id res chain seq x y z
N MET A 1 -9.12 17.41 11.29
CA MET A 1 -7.89 16.60 11.29
C MET A 1 -8.17 15.34 12.10
N PRO A 2 -7.65 14.17 11.72
CA PRO A 2 -7.76 12.97 12.54
C PRO A 2 -7.09 13.18 13.91
N ARG A 3 -7.55 12.45 14.92
CA ARG A 3 -6.97 12.44 16.26
C ARG A 3 -5.55 11.85 16.17
N GLU A 4 -4.57 12.50 16.80
CA GLU A 4 -3.24 11.90 16.98
C GLU A 4 -3.34 10.56 17.74
N ALA A 5 -2.64 9.53 17.26
CA ALA A 5 -2.53 8.26 17.98
C ALA A 5 -1.93 8.49 19.38
N THR A 6 -2.45 7.83 20.40
CA THR A 6 -1.83 7.87 21.74
C THR A 6 -0.63 6.91 21.79
N PRO A 7 0.31 7.10 22.74
CA PRO A 7 1.32 6.09 23.06
C PRO A 7 0.77 4.67 23.21
N VAL A 8 -0.41 4.53 23.83
CA VAL A 8 -1.09 3.25 24.04
C VAL A 8 -1.55 2.63 22.72
N ASP A 9 -2.06 3.45 21.79
CA ASP A 9 -2.48 2.98 20.46
C ASP A 9 -1.29 2.38 19.69
N ILE A 10 -0.11 3.00 19.79
CA ILE A 10 1.12 2.56 19.09
C ILE A 10 1.74 1.33 19.77
N ALA A 11 1.82 1.32 21.10
CA ALA A 11 2.42 0.24 21.87
C ALA A 11 1.66 -1.09 21.76
N LYS A 12 0.35 -1.07 21.42
CA LYS A 12 -0.47 -2.28 21.30
C LYS A 12 0.05 -3.31 20.28
N TYR A 13 0.83 -2.89 19.29
CA TYR A 13 1.31 -3.78 18.22
C TYR A 13 2.80 -3.65 17.92
N HIS A 14 3.54 -2.95 18.79
CA HIS A 14 5.00 -2.89 18.75
C HIS A 14 5.53 -3.51 20.04
N SER A 15 6.72 -4.11 19.99
CA SER A 15 7.34 -4.62 21.20
C SER A 15 7.69 -3.46 22.15
N ASP A 16 7.64 -3.72 23.46
CA ASP A 16 7.92 -2.70 24.48
C ASP A 16 9.31 -2.09 24.30
N ASP A 17 10.29 -2.88 23.88
CA ASP A 17 11.66 -2.44 23.65
C ASP A 17 11.81 -1.58 22.37
N TYR A 18 11.04 -1.88 21.31
CA TYR A 18 10.99 -1.01 20.13
C TYR A 18 10.27 0.30 20.42
N PHE A 19 9.15 0.26 21.17
CA PHE A 19 8.44 1.46 21.57
C PHE A 19 9.29 2.36 22.49
N ALA A 20 10.02 1.77 23.43
CA ALA A 20 10.96 2.50 24.30
C ALA A 20 12.11 3.11 23.50
N PHE A 21 12.64 2.39 22.50
CA PHE A 21 13.63 2.91 21.57
C PHE A 21 13.08 4.13 20.80
N LEU A 22 11.94 4.00 20.12
CA LEU A 22 11.33 5.12 19.38
C LEU A 22 11.05 6.32 20.27
N SER A 23 10.63 6.09 21.51
CA SER A 23 10.32 7.15 22.46
C SER A 23 11.55 7.93 22.97
N SER A 24 12.75 7.37 22.80
CA SER A 24 14.00 7.91 23.35
C SER A 24 15.00 8.35 22.28
N VAL A 25 14.87 7.85 21.06
CA VAL A 25 15.83 8.08 19.97
C VAL A 25 15.70 9.51 19.42
N ASN A 26 16.85 10.16 19.23
CA ASN A 26 16.98 11.45 18.56
C ASN A 26 18.34 11.51 17.83
N PRO A 27 18.59 12.51 16.96
CA PRO A 27 19.82 12.58 16.18
C PRO A 27 21.11 12.58 17.02
N GLU A 28 21.06 13.00 18.28
CA GLU A 28 22.22 13.07 19.19
C GLU A 28 22.40 11.80 20.03
N SER A 29 21.31 11.08 20.33
CA SER A 29 21.32 9.87 21.18
C SER A 29 21.52 8.58 20.40
N LEU A 30 21.46 8.64 19.07
CA LEU A 30 21.57 7.49 18.19
C LEU A 30 23.00 6.95 18.16
N SER A 31 23.25 5.84 18.87
CA SER A 31 24.53 5.12 18.84
C SER A 31 24.54 3.96 17.84
N ASP A 32 23.47 3.16 17.82
CA ASP A 32 23.27 2.03 16.91
C ASP A 32 21.76 1.73 16.81
N GLY A 33 21.17 2.03 15.65
CA GLY A 33 19.76 1.75 15.37
C GLY A 33 19.53 0.50 14.49
N THR A 34 20.60 -0.21 14.12
CA THR A 34 20.53 -1.34 13.18
C THR A 34 19.63 -2.46 13.68
N ARG A 35 19.58 -2.67 15.00
CA ARG A 35 18.68 -3.62 15.67
C ARG A 35 17.21 -3.45 15.27
N PHE A 36 16.78 -2.21 15.04
CA PHE A 36 15.41 -1.86 14.68
C PHE A 36 15.29 -1.35 13.24
N ASN A 37 16.33 -1.55 12.44
CA ASN A 37 16.44 -1.03 11.08
C ASN A 37 16.22 0.49 10.98
N VAL A 38 16.60 1.22 12.04
CA VAL A 38 16.60 2.67 12.10
C VAL A 38 18.03 3.16 11.96
N SER A 39 18.23 4.25 11.22
CA SER A 39 19.54 4.76 10.77
C SER A 39 20.29 3.87 9.78
N THR A 40 19.57 3.00 9.06
CA THR A 40 20.04 2.47 7.78
C THR A 40 19.77 3.49 6.66
N ASP A 41 20.25 3.25 5.44
CA ASP A 41 20.10 4.18 4.29
C ASP A 41 18.64 4.55 3.99
N ASP A 42 17.67 3.76 4.49
CA ASP A 42 16.25 3.88 4.18
C ASP A 42 15.39 4.51 5.29
N CYS A 43 15.92 4.72 6.50
CA CYS A 43 15.13 5.19 7.65
C CYS A 43 15.95 6.06 8.62
N HIS A 44 15.86 7.39 8.50
CA HIS A 44 16.66 8.31 9.33
C HIS A 44 15.93 8.81 10.57
N VAL A 45 16.67 8.98 11.66
CA VAL A 45 16.20 9.69 12.86
C VAL A 45 16.31 11.19 12.64
N PHE A 46 15.25 11.93 12.93
CA PHE A 46 15.21 13.38 12.89
C PHE A 46 14.51 13.94 14.12
N GLU A 47 14.72 15.23 14.37
CA GLU A 47 14.09 15.92 15.49
C GLU A 47 12.56 15.89 15.34
N GLY A 48 11.86 15.35 16.35
CA GLY A 48 10.40 15.22 16.33
C GLY A 48 9.87 13.93 15.68
N LEU A 49 10.74 12.95 15.37
CA LEU A 49 10.33 11.63 14.89
C LEU A 49 9.27 10.99 15.81
N PHE A 50 9.54 10.95 17.12
CA PHE A 50 8.55 10.65 18.16
C PHE A 50 8.64 11.74 19.24
N PRO A 51 7.52 12.21 19.82
CA PRO A 51 6.14 11.76 19.61
C PRO A 51 5.43 12.37 18.39
N SER A 52 5.94 13.46 17.80
CA SER A 52 5.16 14.30 16.88
C SER A 52 4.84 13.63 15.53
N PHE A 53 5.87 13.26 14.75
CA PHE A 53 5.69 12.70 13.41
C PHE A 53 4.98 11.36 13.47
N CYS A 54 5.48 10.44 14.30
CA CYS A 54 4.90 9.13 14.52
C CYS A 54 3.43 9.17 14.94
N ARG A 55 3.02 10.03 15.89
CA ARG A 55 1.61 10.07 16.36
C ARG A 55 0.67 10.78 15.38
N SER A 56 1.19 11.73 14.61
CA SER A 56 0.43 12.41 13.54
C SER A 56 0.20 11.48 12.36
N PHE A 57 1.23 10.75 11.94
CA PHE A 57 1.19 9.88 10.77
C PHE A 57 0.78 8.43 11.07
N ALA A 58 0.81 7.96 12.32
CA ALA A 58 0.09 6.74 12.69
C ALA A 58 -1.41 6.82 12.39
N SER A 59 -1.94 8.04 12.24
CA SER A 59 -3.31 8.31 11.76
C SER A 59 -3.41 8.60 10.25
N CYS A 60 -2.28 8.81 9.57
CA CYS A 60 -2.15 9.09 8.14
C CYS A 60 -1.12 8.14 7.52
N LEU A 61 -1.59 6.94 7.17
CA LEU A 61 -0.94 5.79 6.53
C LEU A 61 0.34 6.06 5.70
N LYS A 62 1.46 6.37 6.35
CA LYS A 62 2.84 6.32 5.83
C LYS A 62 3.84 6.90 6.83
N VAL A 63 4.54 6.01 7.53
CA VAL A 63 5.78 6.35 8.24
C VAL A 63 6.85 5.34 7.86
N TRP A 64 7.55 5.54 6.74
CA TRP A 64 8.81 4.89 6.31
C TRP A 64 9.24 3.62 7.11
N ASN A 65 8.39 2.59 7.18
CA ASN A 65 8.56 1.39 8.00
C ASN A 65 8.80 1.57 9.54
N ILE A 66 8.68 2.79 10.09
CA ILE A 66 8.87 3.07 11.53
C ILE A 66 7.62 2.70 12.33
N ILE A 67 6.44 2.94 11.77
CA ILE A 67 5.15 2.52 12.33
C ILE A 67 4.36 1.83 11.23
N ASN A 68 3.94 0.58 11.47
CA ASN A 68 3.09 -0.15 10.54
C ASN A 68 1.61 0.21 10.76
N ASP A 69 1.25 1.42 10.36
CA ASP A 69 -0.09 1.97 10.43
C ASP A 69 -1.13 1.20 9.60
N ILE A 70 -0.71 0.60 8.50
CA ILE A 70 -1.52 -0.33 7.69
C ILE A 70 -1.96 -1.53 8.52
N VAL A 71 -1.07 -2.11 9.35
CA VAL A 71 -1.44 -3.20 10.27
C VAL A 71 -2.50 -2.73 11.27
N PHE A 72 -2.41 -1.51 11.81
CA PHE A 72 -3.45 -0.98 12.71
C PHE A 72 -4.81 -0.89 12.00
N GLY A 73 -4.84 -0.35 10.78
CA GLY A 73 -6.05 -0.28 9.98
C GLY A 73 -6.64 -1.67 9.74
N ILE A 74 -5.83 -2.63 9.29
CA ILE A 74 -6.27 -4.00 9.01
C ILE A 74 -6.85 -4.68 10.27
N VAL A 75 -6.25 -4.49 11.44
CA VAL A 75 -6.80 -5.07 12.69
C VAL A 75 -8.21 -4.55 12.97
N GLU A 76 -8.45 -3.26 12.79
CA GLU A 76 -9.79 -2.67 12.94
C GLU A 76 -10.79 -3.18 11.88
N PHE A 77 -10.33 -3.45 10.67
CA PHE A 77 -11.15 -4.12 9.68
C PHE A 77 -11.44 -5.57 10.10
N LEU A 78 -10.47 -6.31 10.64
CA LEU A 78 -10.65 -7.67 11.13
C LEU A 78 -11.53 -7.76 12.39
N THR A 79 -11.76 -6.68 13.14
CA THR A 79 -12.76 -6.69 14.24
C THR A 79 -14.19 -6.65 13.70
N ASN A 80 -14.41 -6.06 12.53
CA ASN A 80 -15.75 -5.84 11.95
C ASN A 80 -16.05 -6.72 10.73
N HIS A 81 -15.03 -7.35 10.16
CA HIS A 81 -15.12 -8.18 8.96
C HIS A 81 -14.49 -9.56 9.20
N GLU A 82 -15.19 -10.60 8.77
CA GLU A 82 -14.74 -12.00 8.86
C GLU A 82 -13.49 -12.23 8.02
N ARG A 83 -13.44 -11.65 6.82
CA ARG A 83 -12.31 -11.76 5.88
C ARG A 83 -11.96 -10.41 5.30
N VAL A 84 -10.68 -10.06 5.40
CA VAL A 84 -10.09 -8.83 4.84
C VAL A 84 -9.09 -9.21 3.76
N LEU A 85 -9.16 -8.52 2.63
CA LEU A 85 -8.17 -8.61 1.56
C LEU A 85 -7.32 -7.34 1.57
N TYR A 86 -6.01 -7.50 1.63
CA TYR A 86 -5.05 -6.43 1.43
C TYR A 86 -4.47 -6.54 0.04
N VAL A 87 -4.57 -5.46 -0.73
CA VAL A 87 -3.98 -5.34 -2.06
C VAL A 87 -2.89 -4.27 -1.99
N ASP A 88 -1.68 -4.66 -2.33
CA ASP A 88 -0.51 -3.80 -2.35
C ASP A 88 -0.03 -3.67 -3.79
N ILE A 89 -0.02 -2.43 -4.28
CA ILE A 89 0.54 -2.09 -5.60
C ILE A 89 1.77 -1.17 -5.45
N ASP A 90 2.41 -1.17 -4.27
CA ASP A 90 3.72 -0.57 -4.07
C ASP A 90 4.78 -1.30 -4.91
N VAL A 91 5.78 -0.56 -5.39
CA VAL A 91 6.91 -1.13 -6.10
C VAL A 91 7.74 -2.06 -5.21
N HIS A 92 7.70 -1.89 -3.90
CA HIS A 92 8.35 -2.74 -2.91
C HIS A 92 7.35 -3.72 -2.30
N HIS A 93 7.82 -4.93 -2.02
CA HIS A 93 7.03 -5.87 -1.22
C HIS A 93 6.85 -5.35 0.20
N ARG A 94 5.60 -5.24 0.66
CA ARG A 94 5.28 -4.96 2.06
C ARG A 94 5.38 -6.21 2.93
N ASP A 95 6.61 -6.71 3.06
CA ASP A 95 6.95 -7.87 3.88
C ASP A 95 6.46 -7.73 5.34
N GLY A 96 6.49 -6.53 5.92
CA GLY A 96 6.01 -6.29 7.28
C GLY A 96 4.51 -6.54 7.45
N VAL A 97 3.67 -6.21 6.45
CA VAL A 97 2.22 -6.49 6.49
C VAL A 97 1.97 -7.99 6.29
N GLU A 98 2.68 -8.61 5.36
CA GLU A 98 2.60 -10.06 5.14
C GLU A 98 2.99 -10.86 6.39
N GLN A 99 4.12 -10.53 7.01
CA GLN A 99 4.62 -11.19 8.21
C GLN A 99 3.65 -11.04 9.39
N ALA A 100 3.06 -9.85 9.56
CA ALA A 100 2.13 -9.59 10.67
C ALA A 100 0.88 -10.49 10.65
N PHE A 101 0.46 -10.95 9.47
CA PHE A 101 -0.76 -11.75 9.29
C PHE A 101 -0.50 -13.12 8.64
N PHE A 102 0.76 -13.58 8.59
CA PHE A 102 1.17 -14.79 7.87
C PHE A 102 0.41 -16.06 8.31
N THR A 103 -0.07 -16.09 9.55
CA THR A 103 -0.80 -17.23 10.14
C THR A 103 -2.31 -16.98 10.29
N VAL A 104 -2.83 -15.90 9.70
CA VAL A 104 -4.22 -15.47 9.86
C VAL A 104 -5.02 -15.77 8.60
N ASP A 105 -5.79 -16.87 8.60
CA ASP A 105 -6.62 -17.28 7.45
C ASP A 105 -7.75 -16.29 7.11
N ARG A 106 -8.09 -15.40 8.04
CA ARG A 106 -9.05 -14.30 7.89
C ARG A 106 -8.47 -13.09 7.16
N PHE A 107 -7.19 -13.15 6.79
CA PHE A 107 -6.48 -12.11 6.08
C PHE A 107 -5.78 -12.69 4.86
N MET A 108 -5.93 -12.04 3.71
CA MET A 108 -5.17 -12.37 2.50
C MET A 108 -4.41 -11.15 2.05
N THR A 109 -3.10 -11.30 1.85
CA THR A 109 -2.26 -10.26 1.24
C THR A 109 -1.99 -10.62 -0.22
N VAL A 110 -2.10 -9.63 -1.10
CA VAL A 110 -1.81 -9.74 -2.52
C VAL A 110 -0.98 -8.53 -2.92
N SER A 111 0.30 -8.76 -3.17
CA SER A 111 1.25 -7.70 -3.51
C SER A 111 1.74 -7.84 -4.94
N PHE A 112 1.72 -6.75 -5.69
CA PHE A 112 2.23 -6.63 -7.06
C PHE A 112 3.45 -5.70 -7.04
N HIS A 113 4.62 -6.26 -6.77
CA HIS A 113 5.84 -5.50 -6.57
C HIS A 113 6.96 -5.93 -7.54
N LYS A 114 8.02 -5.12 -7.58
CA LYS A 114 9.26 -5.42 -8.28
C LYS A 114 10.07 -6.44 -7.48
N TYR A 115 10.34 -7.61 -8.07
CA TYR A 115 11.21 -8.62 -7.50
C TYR A 115 12.55 -8.67 -8.26
N MET A 116 13.64 -8.25 -7.60
CA MET A 116 14.93 -7.88 -8.23
C MET A 116 14.74 -6.77 -9.30
N ALA A 117 15.79 -6.37 -10.03
CA ALA A 117 15.87 -5.09 -10.76
C ALA A 117 14.90 -4.85 -11.96
N TYR A 118 13.59 -5.14 -11.86
CA TYR A 118 12.62 -5.03 -12.96
C TYR A 118 11.27 -4.37 -12.58
N PHE A 119 10.92 -3.26 -13.26
CA PHE A 119 9.60 -2.70 -13.70
C PHE A 119 8.25 -3.14 -13.02
N PRO A 120 7.14 -2.34 -13.03
CA PRO A 120 6.45 -2.03 -14.30
C PRO A 120 6.05 -0.55 -14.54
N ARG A 121 6.53 0.08 -15.61
CA ARG A 121 6.06 1.37 -16.19
C ARG A 121 5.37 1.19 -17.56
N THR A 122 4.44 0.24 -17.68
CA THR A 122 3.42 0.22 -18.76
C THR A 122 2.05 -0.07 -18.15
N GLY A 123 0.99 0.39 -18.81
CA GLY A 123 -0.42 0.27 -18.36
C GLY A 123 -1.35 0.99 -19.34
N LYS A 124 -1.47 0.49 -20.58
CA LYS A 124 -2.61 0.90 -21.43
C LYS A 124 -3.88 0.40 -20.75
N LEU A 125 -5.02 1.09 -20.92
CA LEU A 125 -6.33 0.68 -20.37
C LEU A 125 -6.70 -0.79 -20.67
N MET A 126 -6.05 -1.40 -21.68
CA MET A 126 -6.23 -2.78 -22.14
C MET A 126 -5.13 -3.77 -21.72
N ASP A 127 -4.01 -3.35 -21.12
CA ASP A 127 -2.91 -4.23 -20.66
C ASP A 127 -3.14 -4.71 -19.22
N ILE A 128 -4.24 -5.43 -19.02
CA ILE A 128 -4.81 -5.82 -17.72
C ILE A 128 -4.21 -7.15 -17.20
N GLY A 129 -2.99 -7.50 -17.61
CA GLY A 129 -2.53 -8.90 -17.79
C GLY A 129 -2.63 -9.84 -16.58
N LEU A 130 -2.53 -9.33 -15.35
CA LEU A 130 -2.61 -10.12 -14.11
C LEU A 130 -3.62 -9.60 -13.09
N PHE A 131 -3.69 -8.30 -12.86
CA PHE A 131 -4.45 -7.75 -11.74
C PHE A 131 -5.92 -8.18 -11.75
N ARG A 132 -6.65 -7.87 -12.81
CA ARG A 132 -8.09 -8.15 -12.89
C ARG A 132 -8.40 -9.66 -12.85
N PRO A 133 -7.71 -10.54 -13.62
CA PRO A 133 -7.92 -11.98 -13.50
C PRO A 133 -7.65 -12.53 -12.10
N ILE A 134 -6.56 -12.10 -11.46
CA ILE A 134 -6.14 -12.60 -10.14
C ILE A 134 -7.07 -12.08 -9.05
N ILE A 135 -7.29 -10.76 -8.98
CA ILE A 135 -8.22 -10.17 -8.01
C ILE A 135 -9.64 -10.71 -8.21
N GLY A 136 -10.11 -10.86 -9.46
CA GLY A 136 -11.44 -11.44 -9.73
C GLY A 136 -11.61 -12.82 -9.10
N ILE A 137 -10.63 -13.71 -9.27
CA ILE A 137 -10.68 -15.06 -8.68
C ILE A 137 -10.54 -15.02 -7.16
N ILE A 138 -9.73 -14.12 -6.61
CA ILE A 138 -9.66 -13.91 -5.16
C ILE A 138 -11.03 -13.50 -4.63
N MET A 139 -11.72 -12.57 -5.29
CA MET A 139 -13.06 -12.15 -4.87
C MET A 139 -14.06 -13.31 -4.93
N GLU A 140 -13.92 -14.23 -5.89
CA GLU A 140 -14.77 -15.43 -6.01
C GLU A 140 -14.48 -16.50 -4.94
N VAL A 141 -13.20 -16.80 -4.70
CA VAL A 141 -12.73 -17.91 -3.86
C VAL A 141 -12.62 -17.50 -2.39
N TYR A 142 -11.95 -16.37 -2.14
CA TYR A 142 -11.70 -15.86 -0.79
C TYR A 142 -12.87 -15.04 -0.24
N ARG A 143 -13.67 -14.40 -1.10
CA ARG A 143 -14.87 -13.62 -0.73
C ARG A 143 -14.64 -12.68 0.46
N PRO A 144 -13.70 -11.71 0.35
CA PRO A 144 -13.48 -10.75 1.43
C PRO A 144 -14.70 -9.84 1.60
N GLN A 145 -14.93 -9.39 2.83
CA GLN A 145 -15.97 -8.41 3.15
C GLN A 145 -15.44 -6.98 3.09
N ALA A 146 -14.12 -6.82 3.18
CA ALA A 146 -13.44 -5.54 3.04
C ALA A 146 -12.12 -5.68 2.30
N VAL A 147 -11.74 -4.62 1.59
CA VAL A 147 -10.49 -4.51 0.85
C VAL A 147 -9.74 -3.27 1.32
N VAL A 148 -8.48 -3.47 1.73
CA VAL A 148 -7.54 -2.41 2.00
C VAL A 148 -6.59 -2.32 0.81
N LEU A 149 -6.50 -1.14 0.19
CA LEU A 149 -5.60 -0.92 -0.94
C LEU A 149 -4.49 0.06 -0.54
N GLU A 150 -3.25 -0.36 -0.73
CA GLU A 150 -2.09 0.52 -0.65
C GLU A 150 -1.63 0.94 -2.05
N CYS A 151 -1.60 2.25 -2.33
CA CYS A 151 -1.23 2.82 -3.62
C CYS A 151 0.07 3.63 -3.52
N CYS A 152 1.24 3.12 -3.94
CA CYS A 152 2.49 3.90 -3.94
C CYS A 152 3.44 3.54 -5.11
N PHE A 153 3.94 4.55 -5.83
CA PHE A 153 4.02 4.47 -7.31
C PHE A 153 5.31 4.00 -7.98
N ASN A 154 5.13 3.48 -9.22
CA ASN A 154 5.90 3.82 -10.44
C ASN A 154 5.09 3.61 -11.76
N LEU A 155 3.75 3.56 -11.74
CA LEU A 155 2.89 3.40 -12.93
C LEU A 155 2.54 4.76 -13.55
N SER A 156 1.45 4.88 -14.34
CA SER A 156 0.84 6.19 -14.69
C SER A 156 -0.42 6.41 -13.86
N ILE A 157 -0.85 7.66 -13.68
CA ILE A 157 -2.10 8.01 -12.96
C ILE A 157 -3.30 7.21 -13.51
N ASP A 158 -3.43 7.09 -14.84
CA ASP A 158 -4.45 6.25 -15.47
C ASP A 158 -4.44 4.79 -15.00
N GLY A 159 -3.24 4.22 -14.79
CA GLY A 159 -3.09 2.82 -14.38
C GLY A 159 -3.54 2.59 -12.95
N HIS A 160 -3.28 3.56 -12.07
CA HIS A 160 -3.78 3.53 -10.69
C HIS A 160 -5.28 3.76 -10.61
N ALA A 161 -5.79 4.74 -11.35
CA ALA A 161 -7.23 4.99 -11.46
C ALA A 161 -7.98 3.74 -11.92
N TYR A 162 -7.43 2.99 -12.88
CA TYR A 162 -8.01 1.73 -13.33
C TYR A 162 -8.18 0.69 -12.21
N PHE A 163 -7.16 0.50 -11.36
CA PHE A 163 -7.24 -0.45 -10.25
C PHE A 163 -8.33 -0.05 -9.24
N LEU A 164 -8.41 1.24 -8.95
CA LEU A 164 -9.43 1.80 -8.07
C LEU A 164 -10.83 1.67 -8.65
N GLU A 165 -11.02 1.98 -9.94
CA GLU A 165 -12.29 1.79 -10.64
C GLU A 165 -12.74 0.33 -10.61
N TYR A 166 -11.82 -0.60 -10.85
CA TYR A 166 -12.12 -2.02 -10.77
C TYR A 166 -12.53 -2.43 -9.35
N LEU A 167 -11.76 -2.10 -8.32
CA LEU A 167 -12.09 -2.45 -6.94
C LEU A 167 -13.41 -1.80 -6.48
N ARG A 168 -13.67 -0.55 -6.88
CA ARG A 168 -14.94 0.14 -6.65
C ARG A 168 -16.12 -0.59 -7.27
N SER A 169 -15.95 -1.16 -8.46
CA SER A 169 -17.00 -1.92 -9.14
C SER A 169 -17.42 -3.19 -8.38
N ILE A 170 -16.58 -3.69 -7.46
CA ILE A 170 -16.81 -4.94 -6.73
C ILE A 170 -17.60 -4.73 -5.41
N ASN A 171 -18.00 -3.49 -5.09
CA ASN A 171 -18.93 -3.15 -4.00
C ASN A 171 -18.59 -3.74 -2.62
N VAL A 172 -17.32 -3.68 -2.25
CA VAL A 172 -16.82 -4.06 -0.92
C VAL A 172 -16.41 -2.82 -0.12
N SER A 173 -16.36 -2.92 1.21
CA SER A 173 -15.85 -1.83 2.04
C SER A 173 -14.38 -1.56 1.70
N LEU A 174 -14.05 -0.32 1.35
CA LEU A 174 -12.76 0.06 0.76
C LEU A 174 -12.09 1.17 1.57
N MET A 175 -10.81 0.99 1.89
CA MET A 175 -9.94 2.05 2.44
C MET A 175 -8.97 2.53 1.36
N TRP A 176 -8.97 3.83 1.05
CA TRP A 176 -8.28 4.43 -0.11
C TRP A 176 -7.53 5.72 0.23
N TYR A 177 -6.46 6.00 -0.52
CA TYR A 177 -5.66 7.23 -0.41
C TYR A 177 -5.89 8.22 -1.57
N GLU A 178 -6.22 7.75 -2.79
CA GLU A 178 -6.44 8.61 -3.96
C GLU A 178 -7.83 9.28 -3.92
N THR A 179 -7.84 10.56 -3.52
CA THR A 179 -9.05 11.27 -3.09
C THR A 179 -10.07 11.50 -4.22
N ALA A 180 -9.65 11.83 -5.45
CA ALA A 180 -10.56 12.18 -6.55
C ALA A 180 -11.37 10.96 -7.04
N VAL A 181 -10.68 9.83 -7.29
CA VAL A 181 -11.32 8.56 -7.66
C VAL A 181 -12.19 8.05 -6.51
N ALA A 182 -11.71 8.21 -5.27
CA ALA A 182 -12.45 7.81 -4.08
C ALA A 182 -13.82 8.50 -3.98
N VAL A 183 -13.88 9.80 -4.26
CA VAL A 183 -15.14 10.56 -4.23
C VAL A 183 -15.93 10.48 -5.54
N GLY A 184 -15.43 9.75 -6.55
CA GLY A 184 -16.04 9.65 -7.88
C GLY A 184 -16.12 10.99 -8.61
N LYS A 185 -15.11 11.85 -8.43
CA LYS A 185 -15.02 13.13 -9.14
C LYS A 185 -13.91 13.08 -10.16
N GLU A 186 -14.26 13.43 -11.39
CA GLU A 186 -13.26 13.82 -12.38
C GLU A 186 -12.65 15.17 -11.97
N ILE A 187 -11.34 15.29 -12.13
CA ILE A 187 -10.57 16.51 -11.86
C ILE A 187 -9.90 16.96 -13.15
N SER A 188 -9.74 18.28 -13.33
CA SER A 188 -9.01 18.80 -14.48
C SER A 188 -7.57 18.32 -14.46
N ASP A 189 -6.99 18.16 -15.63
CA ASP A 189 -5.56 17.93 -15.77
C ASP A 189 -4.75 19.19 -15.44
N ASP A 190 -5.34 20.37 -15.59
CA ASP A 190 -4.72 21.63 -15.21
C ASP A 190 -4.57 21.72 -13.68
N LEU A 191 -3.36 21.98 -13.20
CA LEU A 191 -3.13 22.24 -11.78
C LEU A 191 -3.79 23.56 -11.35
N PRO A 192 -4.39 23.65 -10.15
CA PRO A 192 -5.01 24.87 -9.67
C PRO A 192 -3.99 26.02 -9.57
N GLU A 193 -4.34 27.20 -10.08
CA GLU A 193 -3.43 28.36 -10.21
C GLU A 193 -2.87 28.91 -8.87
N VAL A 194 -3.40 28.48 -7.72
CA VAL A 194 -3.06 29.08 -6.42
C VAL A 194 -2.82 28.01 -5.37
N ASN A 195 -1.57 27.56 -5.25
CA ASN A 195 -1.10 26.96 -4.01
C ASN A 195 0.33 27.42 -3.68
N LYS A 196 0.66 27.44 -2.39
CA LYS A 196 1.98 27.87 -1.86
C LYS A 196 3.16 26.97 -2.27
N TYR A 197 2.90 25.89 -3.00
CA TYR A 197 3.85 24.88 -3.41
C TYR A 197 3.93 24.75 -4.95
N MET A 198 3.34 25.67 -5.72
CA MET A 198 3.31 25.59 -7.19
C MET A 198 4.72 25.52 -7.79
N GLU A 199 5.72 26.12 -7.15
CA GLU A 199 7.13 26.06 -7.55
C GLU A 199 7.74 24.65 -7.53
N TYR A 200 7.12 23.69 -6.84
CA TYR A 200 7.58 22.30 -6.76
C TYR A 200 7.01 21.42 -7.88
N PHE A 201 6.00 21.89 -8.61
CA PHE A 201 5.42 21.17 -9.73
C PHE A 201 6.19 21.48 -11.03
N CYS A 202 6.32 20.49 -11.91
CA CYS A 202 7.03 20.62 -13.18
C CYS A 202 6.47 21.79 -14.01
N LEU A 203 7.31 22.37 -14.87
CA LEU A 203 7.03 23.59 -15.68
C LEU A 203 5.73 23.53 -16.50
N ASP A 204 5.21 22.33 -16.76
CA ASP A 204 4.07 22.09 -17.62
C ASP A 204 2.71 22.29 -16.90
N ASN A 205 2.69 22.47 -15.58
CA ASN A 205 1.47 22.73 -14.76
C ASN A 205 0.30 21.74 -14.97
N VAL A 206 0.60 20.53 -15.44
CA VAL A 206 -0.37 19.45 -15.64
C VAL A 206 -0.22 18.39 -14.56
N LEU A 207 -1.33 17.72 -14.24
CA LEU A 207 -1.41 16.64 -13.27
C LEU A 207 -0.83 15.34 -13.85
N HIS A 208 -1.09 15.07 -15.13
CA HIS A 208 -0.58 13.88 -15.83
C HIS A 208 0.80 14.15 -16.44
N PHE A 209 1.76 13.30 -16.09
CA PHE A 209 3.12 13.35 -16.63
C PHE A 209 3.26 12.46 -17.88
N GLU A 210 4.15 12.84 -18.80
CA GLU A 210 4.48 12.00 -19.95
C GLU A 210 5.05 10.65 -19.51
N LYS A 211 4.57 9.57 -20.16
CA LYS A 211 5.00 8.21 -19.88
C LYS A 211 6.48 8.04 -20.24
N SER A 212 7.26 7.46 -19.32
CA SER A 212 8.68 7.17 -19.52
C SER A 212 8.89 6.25 -20.73
N ARG A 213 9.92 6.51 -21.55
CA ARG A 213 10.27 5.71 -22.75
C ARG A 213 11.09 4.44 -22.45
N ILE A 214 11.07 3.97 -21.20
CA ILE A 214 11.79 2.78 -20.77
C ILE A 214 11.08 1.54 -21.31
N GLU A 215 11.85 0.59 -21.84
CA GLU A 215 11.33 -0.66 -22.39
C GLU A 215 10.74 -1.56 -21.30
N ASN A 216 9.64 -2.26 -21.64
CA ASN A 216 9.03 -3.23 -20.72
C ASN A 216 9.78 -4.56 -20.79
N GLU A 217 10.51 -4.86 -19.73
CA GLU A 217 11.32 -6.08 -19.61
C GLU A 217 10.51 -7.31 -19.13
N ASN A 218 9.22 -7.13 -18.86
CA ASN A 218 8.33 -8.25 -18.53
C ASN A 218 7.85 -8.94 -19.81
N SER A 219 8.41 -10.11 -20.11
CA SER A 219 7.99 -10.87 -21.29
C SER A 219 6.57 -11.44 -21.14
N PRO A 220 5.78 -11.51 -22.22
CA PRO A 220 4.45 -12.13 -22.20
C PRO A 220 4.46 -13.59 -21.70
N GLU A 221 5.55 -14.31 -21.94
CA GLU A 221 5.76 -15.68 -21.45
C GLU A 221 5.83 -15.73 -19.92
N LYS A 222 6.70 -14.91 -19.29
CA LYS A 222 6.80 -14.82 -17.82
C LYS A 222 5.48 -14.41 -17.17
N PHE A 223 4.73 -13.51 -17.83
CA PHE A 223 3.38 -13.16 -17.40
C PHE A 223 2.44 -14.37 -17.41
N GLY A 224 2.46 -15.16 -18.48
CA GLY A 224 1.65 -16.37 -18.61
C GLY A 224 1.99 -17.44 -17.56
N GLU A 225 3.28 -17.67 -17.32
CA GLU A 225 3.78 -18.58 -16.29
C GLU A 225 3.35 -18.13 -14.89
N THR A 226 3.57 -16.86 -14.56
CA THR A 226 3.18 -16.26 -13.27
C THR A 226 1.68 -16.36 -13.06
N LYS A 227 0.87 -16.05 -14.09
CA LYS A 227 -0.58 -16.19 -14.04
C LYS A 227 -0.97 -17.62 -13.71
N THR A 228 -0.44 -18.58 -14.46
CA THR A 228 -0.78 -20.00 -14.31
C THR A 228 -0.43 -20.50 -12.92
N PHE A 229 0.78 -20.17 -12.44
CA PHE A 229 1.21 -20.49 -11.08
C PHE A 229 0.26 -19.92 -10.02
N LEU A 230 -0.09 -18.64 -10.09
CA LEU A 230 -0.99 -18.01 -9.12
C LEU A 230 -2.39 -18.66 -9.16
N LEU A 231 -2.92 -18.95 -10.34
CA LEU A 231 -4.21 -19.63 -10.49
C LEU A 231 -4.21 -21.03 -9.86
N GLU A 232 -3.12 -21.79 -10.03
CA GLU A 232 -2.95 -23.10 -9.38
C GLU A 232 -2.80 -23.03 -7.86
N ARG A 233 -2.30 -21.91 -7.31
CA ARG A 233 -2.25 -21.69 -5.86
C ARG A 233 -3.62 -21.29 -5.33
N LEU A 234 -4.32 -20.39 -6.01
CA LEU A 234 -5.67 -19.94 -5.63
C LEU A 234 -6.68 -21.09 -5.66
N SER A 235 -6.56 -22.04 -6.60
CA SER A 235 -7.44 -23.21 -6.67
C SER A 235 -7.35 -24.14 -5.47
N LYS A 236 -6.26 -24.06 -4.68
CA LYS A 236 -6.05 -24.86 -3.48
C LYS A 236 -6.61 -24.22 -2.21
N ILE A 237 -7.10 -22.99 -2.29
CA ILE A 237 -7.70 -22.32 -1.14
C ILE A 237 -9.06 -22.95 -0.86
N ASN A 238 -9.29 -23.29 0.41
CA ASN A 238 -10.59 -23.75 0.86
C ASN A 238 -11.61 -22.66 0.55
N HIS A 239 -12.60 -22.98 -0.28
CA HIS A 239 -13.60 -22.02 -0.68
C HIS A 239 -14.38 -21.60 0.56
N ALA A 240 -14.71 -20.31 0.67
CA ALA A 240 -15.63 -19.86 1.70
C ALA A 240 -16.92 -20.68 1.60
N PRO A 241 -17.42 -21.28 2.72
CA PRO A 241 -18.62 -22.08 2.68
C PRO A 241 -19.74 -21.30 1.99
N SER A 242 -20.40 -21.93 1.03
CA SER A 242 -21.61 -21.37 0.42
C SER A 242 -22.64 -21.19 1.53
N VAL A 243 -23.01 -19.94 1.80
CA VAL A 243 -24.12 -19.59 2.69
C VAL A 243 -25.43 -20.02 2.03
#